data_AF-A0A2D5T222-F1
#
_entry.id   AF-A0A2D5T222-F1
#
_cell.length_a   1.000
_cell.length_b   1.000
_cell.length_c   1.000
_cell.angle_alpha   90.00
_cell.angle_beta   90.00
_cell.angle_gamma   90.00
#
_symmetry.space_group_name_H-M   'P 1'
#
loop_
_entity.id
_entity.type
_entity.pdbx_description
1 polymer ?
#
loop_
_entity_poly.entity_id
_entity_poly.type
_entity_poly.pdbx_seq_one_letter_code
_entity_poly.pdbx_strand_id
1 'polypeptide(L)'
;SQKKGGIHTEDKNTNYYVHESVGLATGFLIQALHNAGLATLTHTPKPMSFLTDICGRDRDNERPYMLLIAGYPSEVATVPEHALVKKPMEEIATFL
;
A
#
# COMPACT_ATOMS: atom_id res chain seq x y z
N SER A 1 -3.87 8.09 -2.10
CA SER A 1 -3.05 8.88 -3.02
C SER A 1 -3.71 10.22 -3.26
N GLN A 2 -2.92 11.29 -3.41
CA GLN A 2 -3.39 12.67 -3.56
C GLN A 2 -2.83 13.27 -4.85
N LYS A 3 -3.69 13.88 -5.67
CA LYS A 3 -3.29 14.42 -7.00
C LYS A 3 -2.64 15.81 -6.92
N LYS A 4 -3.06 16.63 -5.96
CA LYS A 4 -2.56 17.99 -5.73
C LYS A 4 -2.30 18.20 -4.26
N GLY A 5 -1.21 18.89 -3.91
CA GLY A 5 -0.86 19.18 -2.53
C GLY A 5 0.40 20.02 -2.45
N GLY A 6 1.07 19.96 -1.31
CA GLY A 6 2.33 20.66 -1.06
C GLY A 6 2.75 20.51 0.40
N ILE A 7 3.55 21.46 0.88
CA ILE A 7 4.02 21.48 2.27
C ILE A 7 2.86 21.83 3.20
N HIS A 8 1.97 22.71 2.72
CA HIS A 8 0.76 23.10 3.42
C HIS A 8 -0.47 22.42 2.80
N THR A 9 -1.53 22.27 3.58
CA THR A 9 -2.71 21.49 3.16
C THR A 9 -3.52 22.20 2.06
N GLU A 10 -3.44 23.53 2.04
CA GLU A 10 -4.05 24.43 1.06
C GLU A 10 -3.30 24.50 -0.28
N ASP A 11 -2.08 23.97 -0.33
CA ASP A 11 -1.28 23.97 -1.54
C ASP A 11 -1.97 23.13 -2.63
N LYS A 12 -1.92 23.64 -3.87
CA LYS A 12 -2.55 23.00 -5.03
C LYS A 12 -1.54 22.60 -6.10
N ASN A 13 -0.28 22.41 -5.71
CA ASN A 13 0.76 21.99 -6.65
C ASN A 13 0.46 20.58 -7.14
N THR A 14 0.71 20.32 -8.42
CA THR A 14 0.49 19.00 -9.00
C THR A 14 1.52 18.02 -8.46
N ASN A 15 1.05 16.89 -7.91
CA ASN A 15 1.92 15.78 -7.58
C ASN A 15 2.13 14.92 -8.84
N TYR A 16 3.38 14.74 -9.24
CA TYR A 16 3.75 13.87 -10.37
C TYR A 16 4.09 12.46 -9.86
N TYR A 17 3.85 11.43 -10.70
CA TYR A 17 4.15 10.03 -10.39
C TYR A 17 3.51 9.53 -9.08
N VAL A 18 2.28 9.98 -8.81
CA VAL A 18 1.58 9.72 -7.54
C VAL A 18 1.49 8.22 -7.22
N HIS A 19 1.26 7.39 -8.24
CA HIS A 19 1.09 5.94 -8.03
C HIS A 19 2.41 5.26 -7.66
N GLU A 20 3.50 5.68 -8.28
CA GLU A 20 4.86 5.21 -8.02
C GLU A 20 5.33 5.68 -6.64
N SER A 21 5.17 6.98 -6.33
CA SER A 21 5.56 7.55 -5.04
C SER A 21 4.80 6.91 -3.88
N VAL A 22 3.48 6.78 -3.98
CA VAL A 22 2.67 6.14 -2.93
C VAL A 22 2.94 4.64 -2.89
N GLY A 23 3.23 3.99 -4.03
CA GLY A 23 3.65 2.60 -4.09
C GLY A 23 4.94 2.32 -3.33
N LEU A 24 5.97 3.16 -3.54
CA LEU A 24 7.23 3.09 -2.80
C LEU A 24 7.01 3.29 -1.30
N ALA A 25 6.25 4.32 -0.91
CA ALA A 25 5.91 4.57 0.50
C ALA A 25 5.16 3.39 1.13
N THR A 26 4.27 2.75 0.38
CA THR A 26 3.54 1.56 0.84
C THR A 26 4.46 0.36 1.01
N GLY A 27 5.42 0.15 0.10
CA GLY A 27 6.46 -0.88 0.25
C GLY A 27 7.28 -0.68 1.53
N PHE A 28 7.69 0.56 1.82
CA PHE A 28 8.40 0.89 3.06
C PHE A 28 7.54 0.63 4.30
N LEU A 29 6.24 0.97 4.26
CA LEU A 29 5.31 0.68 5.34
C LEU A 29 5.20 -0.84 5.60
N ILE A 30 5.04 -1.66 4.55
CA ILE A 30 4.97 -3.13 4.68
C ILE A 30 6.26 -3.67 5.30
N GLN A 31 7.42 -3.19 4.86
CA GLN A 31 8.71 -3.60 5.41
C GLN A 31 8.85 -3.21 6.88
N ALA A 32 8.42 -2.00 7.25
CA ALA A 32 8.47 -1.52 8.62
C ALA A 32 7.56 -2.36 9.55
N LEU A 33 6.34 -2.69 9.10
CA LEU A 33 5.41 -3.55 9.84
C LEU A 33 5.98 -4.96 10.04
N HIS A 34 6.59 -5.53 8.98
CA HIS A 34 7.26 -6.82 9.08
C HIS A 34 8.43 -6.78 10.08
N ASN A 35 9.25 -5.74 10.03
CA ASN A 35 10.36 -5.55 10.97
C ASN A 35 9.88 -5.35 12.43
N ALA A 36 8.69 -4.78 12.62
CA ALA A 36 8.04 -4.67 13.93
C ALA A 36 7.41 -5.99 14.42
N GLY A 37 7.52 -7.08 13.64
CA GLY A 37 6.97 -8.39 14.00
C GLY A 37 5.48 -8.56 13.71
N LEU A 38 4.89 -7.68 12.89
CA LEU A 38 3.48 -7.76 12.51
C LEU A 38 3.30 -8.48 11.19
N ALA A 39 2.22 -9.26 11.09
CA ALA A 39 1.73 -9.81 9.83
C ALA A 39 0.91 -8.75 9.09
N THR A 40 0.91 -8.82 7.76
CA THR A 40 0.11 -7.91 6.93
C THR A 40 -0.65 -8.64 5.82
N LEU A 41 -1.81 -8.10 5.44
CA LEU A 41 -2.56 -8.50 4.26
C LEU A 41 -2.83 -7.27 3.38
N THR A 42 -2.22 -7.29 2.20
CA THR A 42 -2.44 -6.27 1.16
C THR A 42 -3.73 -6.57 0.40
N HIS A 43 -4.69 -5.64 0.45
CA HIS A 43 -5.97 -5.77 -0.23
C HIS A 43 -6.24 -4.57 -1.15
N THR A 44 -6.80 -4.84 -2.33
CA THR A 44 -7.23 -3.79 -3.26
C THR A 44 -8.43 -3.05 -2.65
N PRO A 45 -8.47 -1.72 -2.60
CA PRO A 45 -9.48 -0.96 -1.85
C PRO A 45 -10.85 -0.87 -2.57
N LYS A 46 -11.38 -2.00 -3.07
CA LYS A 46 -12.68 -2.08 -3.73
C LYS A 46 -13.77 -2.38 -2.70
N PRO A 47 -14.88 -1.62 -2.63
CA PRO A 47 -15.23 -0.43 -3.43
C PRO A 47 -14.61 0.88 -2.93
N MET A 48 -13.96 1.64 -3.82
CA MET A 48 -13.16 2.82 -3.46
C MET A 48 -13.99 4.02 -2.98
N SER A 49 -15.19 4.23 -3.53
CA SER A 49 -16.07 5.34 -3.13
C SER A 49 -16.51 5.20 -1.67
N PHE A 50 -16.86 3.99 -1.25
CA PHE A 50 -17.24 3.68 0.13
C PHE A 50 -16.14 4.07 1.13
N LEU A 51 -14.89 3.68 0.85
CA LEU A 51 -13.74 4.02 1.70
C LEU A 51 -13.45 5.52 1.73
N THR A 52 -13.69 6.21 0.61
CA THR A 52 -13.53 7.67 0.55
C THR A 52 -14.53 8.36 1.47
N ASP A 53 -15.79 7.91 1.47
CA ASP A 53 -16.87 8.50 2.26
C ASP A 53 -16.71 8.25 3.75
N ILE A 54 -16.51 6.98 4.13
CA ILE A 54 -16.46 6.60 5.55
C ILE A 54 -15.22 7.19 6.26
N CYS A 55 -14.13 7.41 5.52
CA CYS A 55 -12.92 8.03 6.03
C CYS A 55 -12.90 9.57 5.85
N GLY A 56 -13.98 10.17 5.34
CA GLY A 56 -14.10 11.62 5.17
C GLY A 56 -13.02 12.24 4.27
N ARG A 57 -12.60 11.54 3.21
CA ARG A 57 -11.52 11.99 2.32
C ARG A 57 -12.07 12.82 1.16
N ASP A 58 -11.26 13.74 0.64
CA ASP A 58 -11.62 14.58 -0.51
C ASP A 58 -11.85 13.72 -1.77
N ARG A 59 -13.08 13.73 -2.29
CA ARG A 59 -13.49 12.96 -3.47
C ARG A 59 -12.88 13.44 -4.78
N ASP A 60 -12.34 14.65 -4.86
CA ASP A 60 -11.80 15.20 -6.10
C ASP A 60 -10.27 15.07 -6.14
N ASN A 61 -9.64 15.19 -4.97
CA ASN A 61 -8.19 15.19 -4.86
C ASN A 61 -7.60 13.84 -4.38
N GLU A 62 -8.36 13.06 -3.62
CA GLU A 62 -7.87 11.83 -3.00
C GLU A 62 -8.55 10.56 -3.51
N ARG A 63 -7.77 9.49 -3.54
CA ARG A 63 -8.24 8.15 -3.87
C ARG A 63 -7.60 7.13 -2.92
N PRO A 64 -8.37 6.17 -2.39
CA PRO A 64 -7.79 5.02 -1.72
C PRO A 64 -6.79 4.31 -2.63
N TYR A 65 -5.59 4.04 -2.13
CA TYR A 65 -4.54 3.38 -2.91
C TYR A 65 -4.45 1.89 -2.58
N MET A 66 -4.36 1.57 -1.29
CA MET A 66 -4.27 0.21 -0.78
C MET A 66 -4.96 0.14 0.58
N LEU A 67 -5.61 -0.98 0.87
CA LEU A 67 -6.05 -1.33 2.22
C LEU A 67 -5.05 -2.32 2.78
N LEU A 68 -4.39 -1.96 3.88
CA LEU A 68 -3.41 -2.81 4.55
C LEU A 68 -3.93 -3.21 5.91
N ILE A 69 -4.25 -4.49 6.09
CA ILE A 69 -4.53 -5.05 7.41
C ILE A 69 -3.19 -5.36 8.05
N ALA A 70 -2.97 -4.94 9.30
CA ALA A 70 -1.74 -5.20 10.03
C ALA A 70 -2.05 -5.57 11.48
N GLY A 71 -1.33 -6.54 12.04
CA GLY A 71 -1.51 -7.00 13.41
C GLY A 71 -0.76 -8.29 13.71
N TYR A 72 -0.93 -8.80 14.93
CA TYR A 72 -0.44 -10.13 15.26
C TYR A 72 -1.31 -11.19 14.57
N PRO A 73 -0.69 -12.22 13.96
CA PRO A 73 -1.45 -13.33 13.42
C PRO A 73 -2.16 -14.09 14.54
N SER A 74 -3.29 -14.69 14.22
CA SER A 74 -3.91 -15.69 15.09
C SER A 74 -2.95 -16.86 15.34
N GLU A 75 -3.03 -17.50 16.50
CA GLU A 75 -2.22 -18.70 16.82
C GLU A 75 -2.43 -19.84 15.81
N VAL A 76 -3.60 -19.87 15.16
CA VAL A 76 -3.97 -20.86 14.13
C VAL A 76 -3.92 -20.30 12.70
N ALA A 77 -3.28 -19.14 12.49
CA ALA A 77 -3.15 -18.55 11.17
C ALA A 77 -2.37 -19.48 10.23
N THR A 78 -2.86 -19.63 9.01
CA THR A 78 -2.20 -20.39 7.95
C THR A 78 -1.96 -19.52 6.72
N VAL A 79 -1.03 -19.94 5.88
CA VAL A 79 -0.77 -19.32 4.58
C VAL A 79 -0.93 -20.36 3.47
N PRO A 80 -1.39 -19.97 2.26
CA PRO A 80 -1.47 -20.89 1.13
C PRO A 80 -0.08 -21.38 0.74
N GLU A 81 0.06 -22.68 0.44
CA GLU A 81 1.35 -23.27 0.04
C GLU A 81 1.95 -22.57 -1.19
N HIS A 82 1.12 -22.22 -2.18
CA HIS A 82 1.57 -21.48 -3.37
C HIS A 82 2.21 -20.12 -3.03
N ALA A 83 1.82 -19.48 -1.92
CA ALA A 83 2.40 -18.20 -1.52
C ALA A 83 3.88 -18.30 -1.11
N LEU A 84 4.33 -19.51 -0.74
CA LEU A 84 5.72 -19.81 -0.35
C LEU A 84 6.63 -20.00 -1.57
N VAL A 85 6.07 -20.32 -2.73
CA VAL A 85 6.83 -20.52 -3.97
C VAL A 85 7.08 -19.17 -4.62
N LYS A 86 8.28 -18.63 -4.42
CA LYS A 86 8.73 -17.38 -5.08
C LYS A 86 9.57 -17.70 -6.31
N LYS A 87 9.54 -16.79 -7.28
CA LYS A 87 10.44 -16.86 -8.45
C LYS A 87 11.90 -16.82 -7.99
N PRO A 88 12.79 -17.62 -8.60
CA PRO A 88 14.22 -17.56 -8.32
C PRO A 88 14.83 -16.25 -8.83
N MET A 89 16.04 -15.92 -8.37
CA MET A 89 16.70 -14.64 -8.66
C MET A 89 16.91 -14.43 -10.16
N GLU A 90 17.26 -15.50 -10.87
CA GLU A 90 17.55 -15.53 -12.31
C GLU A 90 16.32 -15.19 -13.16
N GLU A 91 15.11 -15.36 -12.62
CA GLU A 91 13.87 -14.97 -13.29
C GLU A 91 13.47 -13.51 -13.06
N ILE A 92 14.06 -12.83 -12.07
CA ILE A 92 13.65 -11.48 -11.65
C ILE A 92 14.76 -10.42 -11.78
N ALA A 93 16.01 -10.82 -12.04
CA ALA A 93 17.14 -9.92 -12.15
C ALA A 93 18.15 -10.35 -13.24
N THR A 94 18.80 -9.37 -13.85
CA THR A 94 19.95 -9.55 -14.76
C THR A 94 21.05 -8.61 -14.32
N PHE A 95 22.28 -9.09 -14.31
CA PHE A 95 23.46 -8.35 -13.86
C PHE A 95 24.39 -8.10 -15.05
N LEU A 96 25.02 -6.93 -15.08
CA LEU A 96 26.02 -6.53 -16.08
C LEU A 96 27.43 -6.80 -15.59
#